data_AF-A0A967HWB7-F1
#
_entry.id   AF-A0A967HWB7-F1
#
_cell.length_a   1.000
_cell.length_b   1.000
_cell.length_c   1.000
_cell.angle_alpha   90.00
_cell.angle_beta   90.00
_cell.angle_gamma   90.00
#
_symmetry.space_group_name_H-M   'P 1'
#
loop_
_entity.id
_entity.type
_entity.pdbx_description
1 polymer ?
#
loop_
_entity_poly.entity_id
_entity_poly.type
_entity_poly.pdbx_seq_one_letter_code
_entity_poly.pdbx_strand_id
1 'polypeptide(L)'
;MVKKQFAALVLAVLLVTALGNAEEIGGINMPETLKAGQTTLVLNGAGVREKFFMDLYVGGLYLKEKSADPGAIIEADEPMAIRLHIISSMITSKKMEKATREGFEKATGGNIGPIQVQIEEFISVFKEEIKEGDIYDLIYVPGKGVEVSKNNESRS
;
A
#
# COMPACT_ATOMS: atom_id res chain seq x y z
N MET A 1 -16.42 -43.69 32.70
CA MET A 1 -15.79 -42.36 32.70
C MET A 1 -15.06 -42.01 31.38
N VAL A 2 -15.16 -42.82 30.32
CA VAL A 2 -14.34 -42.69 29.09
C VAL A 2 -15.04 -41.90 27.96
N LYS A 3 -16.37 -41.79 27.96
CA LYS A 3 -17.13 -41.14 26.87
C LYS A 3 -17.05 -39.60 26.86
N LYS A 4 -16.78 -38.94 27.99
CA LYS A 4 -16.66 -37.47 28.08
C LYS A 4 -15.30 -36.94 27.63
N GLN A 5 -14.25 -37.78 27.65
CA GLN A 5 -12.91 -37.38 27.23
C GLN A 5 -12.74 -37.42 25.70
N PHE A 6 -13.48 -38.29 25.01
CA PHE A 6 -13.48 -38.34 23.54
C PHE A 6 -14.13 -37.11 22.90
N ALA A 7 -15.18 -36.55 23.51
CA ALA A 7 -15.84 -35.35 23.00
C ALA A 7 -14.95 -34.10 23.09
N ALA A 8 -14.12 -34.00 24.14
CA ALA A 8 -13.18 -32.89 24.31
C ALA A 8 -12.01 -32.94 23.30
N LEU A 9 -11.57 -34.16 22.92
CA LEU A 9 -10.49 -34.34 21.96
C LEU A 9 -10.90 -33.95 20.53
N VAL A 10 -12.16 -34.21 20.15
CA VAL A 10 -12.70 -33.87 18.81
C VAL A 10 -12.93 -32.36 18.67
N LEU A 11 -13.31 -31.66 19.76
CA LEU A 11 -13.52 -30.21 19.74
C LEU A 11 -12.20 -29.42 19.66
N ALA A 12 -11.10 -29.96 20.18
CA ALA A 12 -9.79 -29.33 20.10
C ALA A 12 -9.15 -29.38 18.70
N VAL A 13 -9.51 -30.38 17.87
CA VAL A 13 -8.97 -30.53 16.50
C VAL A 13 -9.65 -29.58 15.51
N LEU A 14 -10.86 -29.11 15.79
CA LEU A 14 -11.60 -28.17 14.92
C LEU A 14 -11.11 -26.72 15.00
N LEU A 15 -10.24 -26.38 15.97
CA LEU A 15 -9.74 -25.01 16.18
C LEU A 15 -8.45 -24.68 15.38
N VAL A 16 -7.90 -25.61 14.59
CA VAL A 16 -6.56 -25.47 13.99
C VAL A 16 -6.58 -25.04 12.50
N THR A 17 -7.73 -24.91 11.84
CA THR A 17 -7.76 -24.77 10.36
C THR A 17 -8.15 -23.40 9.80
N ALA A 18 -8.21 -22.35 10.62
CA ALA A 18 -8.21 -20.98 10.10
C ALA A 18 -6.78 -20.48 9.86
N LEU A 19 -5.96 -21.23 9.12
CA LEU A 19 -4.82 -20.63 8.44
C LEU A 19 -5.42 -19.84 7.28
N GLY A 20 -5.70 -18.56 7.54
CA GLY A 20 -6.01 -17.61 6.48
C GLY A 20 -4.84 -17.62 5.51
N ASN A 21 -5.03 -18.24 4.35
CA ASN A 21 -4.06 -18.10 3.27
C ASN A 21 -4.18 -16.64 2.83
N ALA A 22 -3.16 -15.83 3.14
CA ALA A 22 -3.03 -14.52 2.56
C ALA A 22 -3.06 -14.71 1.03
N GLU A 23 -4.13 -14.22 0.40
CA GLU A 23 -4.31 -14.36 -1.03
C GLU A 23 -3.18 -13.60 -1.73
N GLU A 24 -2.40 -14.30 -2.56
CA GLU A 24 -1.37 -13.66 -3.36
C GLU A 24 -2.03 -12.78 -4.42
N ILE A 25 -1.80 -11.47 -4.35
CA ILE A 25 -2.34 -10.52 -5.31
C ILE A 25 -1.23 -10.25 -6.32
N GLY A 26 -1.41 -10.72 -7.56
CA GLY A 26 -0.37 -10.62 -8.60
C GLY A 26 0.94 -11.33 -8.24
N GLY A 27 0.85 -12.46 -7.51
CA GLY A 27 2.03 -13.20 -7.02
C GLY A 27 2.77 -12.54 -5.85
N ILE A 28 2.20 -11.46 -5.27
CA ILE A 28 2.76 -10.76 -4.12
C ILE A 28 1.92 -11.01 -2.88
N ASN A 29 2.58 -11.45 -1.80
CA ASN A 29 2.00 -11.45 -0.47
C ASN A 29 2.13 -10.05 0.16
N MET A 30 1.03 -9.31 0.22
CA MET A 30 0.99 -8.00 0.86
C MET A 30 0.96 -8.15 2.38
N PRO A 31 1.74 -7.37 3.15
CA PRO A 31 1.64 -7.45 4.60
C PRO A 31 0.24 -7.10 5.07
N GLU A 32 -0.24 -7.74 6.13
CA GLU A 32 -1.57 -7.43 6.67
C GLU A 32 -1.63 -6.06 7.34
N THR A 33 -0.48 -5.55 7.79
CA THR A 33 -0.37 -4.28 8.51
C THR A 33 0.86 -3.47 8.13
N LEU A 34 0.74 -2.15 8.24
CA LEU A 34 1.85 -1.18 8.20
C LEU A 34 1.82 -0.29 9.44
N LYS A 35 2.86 0.55 9.61
CA LYS A 35 2.96 1.52 10.71
C LYS A 35 3.01 2.93 10.15
N ALA A 36 2.15 3.80 10.69
CA ALA A 36 2.18 5.24 10.50
C ALA A 36 2.50 5.90 11.84
N GLY A 37 3.79 6.14 12.10
CA GLY A 37 4.28 6.51 13.43
C GLY A 37 3.93 5.43 14.47
N GLN A 38 3.09 5.79 15.46
CA GLN A 38 2.62 4.87 16.49
C GLN A 38 1.34 4.10 16.08
N THR A 39 0.67 4.52 15.00
CA THR A 39 -0.59 3.94 14.54
C THR A 39 -0.33 2.69 13.70
N THR A 40 -1.01 1.59 14.02
CA THR A 40 -1.08 0.42 13.13
C THR A 40 -2.13 0.66 12.07
N LEU A 41 -1.77 0.48 10.81
CA LEU A 41 -2.69 0.46 9.67
C LEU A 41 -2.93 -0.98 9.25
N VAL A 42 -4.14 -1.29 8.84
CA VAL A 42 -4.55 -2.61 8.33
C VAL A 42 -4.77 -2.55 6.82
N LEU A 43 -4.41 -3.63 6.11
CA LEU A 43 -4.65 -3.75 4.67
C LEU A 43 -6.16 -3.70 4.39
N ASN A 44 -6.61 -2.63 3.76
CA ASN A 44 -8.01 -2.44 3.35
C ASN A 44 -8.32 -3.22 2.07
N GLY A 45 -7.38 -3.21 1.13
CA GLY A 45 -7.45 -3.95 -0.13
C GLY A 45 -6.21 -3.71 -0.98
N ALA A 46 -5.98 -4.60 -1.95
CA ALA A 46 -4.88 -4.49 -2.89
C ALA A 46 -5.31 -4.97 -4.28
N GLY A 47 -4.57 -4.54 -5.30
CA GLY A 47 -4.86 -4.87 -6.69
C GLY A 47 -3.65 -4.70 -7.60
N VAL A 48 -3.68 -5.39 -8.74
CA VAL A 48 -2.62 -5.35 -9.75
C VAL A 48 -2.90 -4.22 -10.74
N ARG A 49 -1.89 -3.40 -11.03
CA ARG A 49 -1.94 -2.45 -12.14
C ARG A 49 -1.45 -3.13 -13.41
N GLU A 50 -2.37 -3.40 -14.33
CA GLU A 50 -2.05 -3.94 -15.66
C GLU A 50 -2.02 -2.86 -16.75
N LYS A 51 -1.14 -3.01 -17.73
CA LYS A 51 -1.14 -2.24 -18.98
C LYS A 51 -0.70 -3.12 -20.16
N PHE A 52 -1.50 -3.16 -21.23
CA PHE A 52 -1.22 -3.97 -22.41
C PHE A 52 -0.92 -5.45 -22.08
N PHE A 53 -1.73 -6.10 -21.22
CA PHE A 53 -1.53 -7.49 -20.80
C PHE A 53 -0.23 -7.75 -20.01
N MET A 54 0.38 -6.71 -19.46
CA MET A 54 1.54 -6.80 -18.59
C MET A 54 1.24 -6.18 -17.23
N ASP A 55 1.53 -6.94 -16.19
CA ASP A 55 1.45 -6.48 -14.82
C ASP A 55 2.61 -5.53 -14.52
N LEU A 56 2.33 -4.42 -13.86
CA LEU A 56 3.32 -3.37 -13.59
C LEU A 56 3.73 -3.32 -12.13
N TYR A 57 2.74 -3.28 -11.24
CA TYR A 57 2.93 -3.27 -9.79
C TYR A 57 1.67 -3.76 -9.08
N VAL A 58 1.83 -4.19 -7.83
CA VAL A 58 0.72 -4.44 -6.89
C VAL A 58 0.60 -3.23 -5.98
N GLY A 59 -0.57 -2.61 -5.94
CA GLY A 59 -0.88 -1.49 -5.06
C GLY A 59 -1.75 -1.97 -3.89
N GLY A 60 -1.39 -1.61 -2.66
CA GLY A 60 -2.20 -1.86 -1.46
C GLY A 60 -2.55 -0.57 -0.73
N LEU A 61 -3.80 -0.46 -0.31
CA LEU A 61 -4.32 0.61 0.53
C LEU A 61 -4.41 0.14 1.97
N TYR A 62 -3.83 0.91 2.89
CA TYR A 62 -3.83 0.63 4.32
C TYR A 62 -4.50 1.77 5.07
N LEU A 63 -5.43 1.42 5.95
CA LEU A 63 -6.22 2.37 6.72
C LEU A 63 -6.12 2.05 8.21
N LYS A 64 -6.39 3.01 9.07
CA LYS A 64 -6.52 2.77 10.52
C LYS A 64 -7.65 1.77 10.82
N GLU A 65 -8.76 1.88 10.11
CA GLU A 65 -9.89 0.94 10.15
C GLU A 65 -10.36 0.63 8.72
N LYS A 66 -10.83 -0.60 8.46
CA LYS A 66 -11.30 -0.98 7.13
C LYS A 66 -12.54 -0.18 6.74
N SER A 67 -12.58 0.27 5.49
CA SER A 67 -13.72 0.98 4.92
C SER A 67 -13.90 0.62 3.44
N ALA A 68 -15.16 0.58 3.02
CA ALA A 68 -15.55 0.42 1.62
C ALA A 68 -16.13 1.72 1.03
N ASP A 69 -16.16 2.82 1.79
CA ASP A 69 -16.65 4.12 1.35
C ASP A 69 -15.48 4.97 0.81
N PRO A 70 -15.37 5.17 -0.52
CA PRO A 70 -14.26 5.92 -1.10
C PRO A 70 -14.25 7.39 -0.70
N GLY A 71 -15.43 8.01 -0.51
CA GLY A 71 -15.54 9.40 -0.13
C GLY A 71 -15.00 9.61 1.29
N ALA A 72 -15.44 8.76 2.22
CA ALA A 72 -14.94 8.79 3.59
C ALA A 72 -13.43 8.56 3.67
N ILE A 73 -12.86 7.70 2.81
CA ILE A 73 -11.41 7.45 2.77
C ILE A 73 -10.64 8.66 2.25
N ILE A 74 -11.06 9.25 1.13
CA ILE A 74 -10.35 10.35 0.48
C ILE A 74 -10.41 11.65 1.30
N GLU A 75 -11.52 11.89 2.00
CA GLU A 75 -11.74 13.10 2.79
C GLU A 75 -11.18 13.01 4.22
N ALA A 76 -10.75 11.82 4.66
CA ALA A 76 -10.28 11.60 6.03
C ALA A 76 -8.91 12.25 6.29
N ASP A 77 -8.84 13.07 7.33
CA ASP A 77 -7.59 13.50 7.96
C ASP A 77 -7.13 12.46 9.02
N GLU A 78 -6.86 11.24 8.55
CA GLU A 78 -6.42 10.12 9.39
C GLU A 78 -5.17 9.44 8.82
N PRO A 79 -4.33 8.78 9.66
CA PRO A 79 -3.20 8.01 9.17
C PRO A 79 -3.63 6.95 8.15
N MET A 80 -2.96 6.92 7.00
CA MET A 80 -3.20 5.96 5.93
C MET A 80 -1.93 5.73 5.11
N ALA A 81 -1.88 4.65 4.35
CA ALA A 81 -0.73 4.38 3.49
C ALA A 81 -1.10 3.73 2.17
N ILE A 82 -0.29 4.01 1.14
CA ILE A 82 -0.27 3.26 -0.11
C ILE A 82 1.07 2.54 -0.19
N ARG A 83 1.06 1.22 -0.40
CA ARG A 83 2.24 0.43 -0.74
C ARG A 83 2.20 0.07 -2.22
N LEU A 84 3.30 0.27 -2.93
CA LEU A 84 3.51 -0.19 -4.30
C LEU A 84 4.63 -1.23 -4.29
N HIS A 85 4.35 -2.44 -4.78
CA HIS A 85 5.37 -3.45 -5.06
C HIS A 85 5.58 -3.55 -6.56
N ILE A 86 6.74 -3.13 -7.05
CA ILE A 86 7.06 -3.12 -8.48
C ILE A 86 7.33 -4.55 -8.94
N ILE A 87 6.60 -5.02 -9.96
CA ILE A 87 6.73 -6.39 -10.50
C ILE A 87 7.14 -6.41 -11.98
N SER A 88 7.52 -5.26 -12.52
CA SER A 88 7.98 -5.16 -13.90
C SER A 88 9.04 -4.08 -14.10
N SER A 89 10.11 -4.45 -14.80
CA SER A 89 11.12 -3.54 -15.34
C SER A 89 10.58 -2.45 -16.27
N MET A 90 9.32 -2.53 -16.70
CA MET A 90 8.67 -1.46 -17.45
C MET A 90 8.44 -0.21 -16.64
N ILE A 91 8.37 -0.31 -15.31
CA ILE A 91 8.33 0.84 -14.41
C ILE A 91 9.74 1.36 -14.23
N THR A 92 10.01 2.50 -14.86
CA THR A 92 11.30 3.20 -14.73
C THR A 92 11.10 4.50 -13.96
N SER A 93 12.17 4.99 -13.33
CA SER A 93 12.23 6.30 -12.65
C SER A 93 11.61 7.41 -13.48
N LYS A 94 12.01 7.52 -14.75
CA LYS A 94 11.49 8.52 -15.70
C LYS A 94 9.98 8.39 -15.95
N LYS A 95 9.47 7.16 -16.07
CA LYS A 95 8.04 6.93 -16.30
C LYS A 95 7.22 7.22 -15.03
N MET A 96 7.73 6.82 -13.87
CA MET A 96 7.07 7.07 -12.59
C MET A 96 7.02 8.58 -12.30
N GLU A 97 8.14 9.30 -12.45
CA GLU A 97 8.17 10.76 -12.35
C GLU A 97 7.14 11.42 -13.27
N LYS A 98 7.14 11.06 -14.57
CA LYS A 98 6.20 11.62 -15.54
C LYS A 98 4.74 11.36 -15.15
N ALA A 99 4.42 10.11 -14.80
CA ALA A 99 3.06 9.72 -14.41
C ALA A 99 2.60 10.44 -13.14
N THR A 100 3.49 10.59 -12.16
CA THR A 100 3.22 11.32 -10.92
C THR A 100 2.97 12.81 -11.18
N ARG A 101 3.79 13.47 -12.02
CA ARG A 101 3.56 14.87 -12.44
C ARG A 101 2.19 15.04 -13.09
N GLU A 102 1.88 14.20 -14.08
CA GLU A 102 0.56 14.20 -14.74
C GLU A 102 -0.59 13.94 -13.76
N GLY A 103 -0.36 13.13 -12.72
CA GLY A 103 -1.31 12.88 -11.64
C GLY A 103 -1.63 14.15 -10.84
N PHE A 104 -0.59 14.88 -10.39
CA PHE A 104 -0.77 16.15 -9.69
C PHE A 104 -1.42 17.22 -10.56
N GLU A 105 -1.02 17.35 -11.82
CA GLU A 105 -1.67 18.27 -12.76
C GLU A 105 -3.17 18.00 -12.88
N LYS A 106 -3.56 16.73 -13.04
CA LYS A 106 -4.99 16.35 -13.13
C LYS A 106 -5.72 16.59 -11.81
N ALA A 107 -5.14 16.19 -10.68
CA ALA A 107 -5.76 16.30 -9.36
C ALA A 107 -5.97 17.77 -8.94
N THR A 108 -5.11 18.68 -9.38
CA THR A 108 -5.18 20.11 -9.07
C THR A 108 -5.92 20.93 -10.13
N GLY A 109 -6.46 20.29 -11.18
CA GLY A 109 -7.04 21.01 -12.32
C GLY A 109 -6.03 21.91 -13.05
N GLY A 110 -4.74 21.55 -13.02
CA GLY A 110 -3.63 22.30 -13.59
C GLY A 110 -3.02 23.35 -12.66
N ASN A 111 -3.59 23.61 -11.50
CA ASN A 111 -3.09 24.61 -10.55
C ASN A 111 -2.08 24.01 -9.55
N ILE A 112 -0.91 23.62 -10.05
CA ILE A 112 0.17 23.05 -9.23
C ILE A 112 1.02 24.09 -8.49
N GLY A 113 0.95 25.36 -8.90
CA GLY A 113 1.81 26.44 -8.37
C GLY A 113 1.85 26.53 -6.84
N PRO A 114 0.71 26.44 -6.12
CA PRO A 114 0.69 26.50 -4.65
C PRO A 114 1.43 25.35 -3.94
N ILE A 115 1.59 24.20 -4.60
CA ILE A 115 2.21 23.00 -4.03
C ILE A 115 3.43 22.50 -4.84
N GLN A 116 4.00 23.35 -5.70
CA GLN A 116 5.07 22.96 -6.61
C GLN A 116 6.28 22.40 -5.87
N VAL A 117 6.68 23.02 -4.75
CA VAL A 117 7.85 22.60 -3.96
C VAL A 117 7.64 21.19 -3.43
N GLN A 118 6.46 20.91 -2.86
CA GLN A 118 6.09 19.60 -2.33
C GLN A 118 6.01 18.55 -3.43
N ILE A 119 5.54 18.92 -4.63
CA ILE A 119 5.53 18.04 -5.80
C ILE A 119 6.96 17.66 -6.19
N GLU A 120 7.89 18.62 -6.26
CA GLU A 120 9.29 18.33 -6.59
C GLU A 120 9.99 17.46 -5.52
N GLU A 121 9.71 17.72 -4.24
CA GLU A 121 10.20 16.90 -3.12
C GLU A 121 9.70 15.46 -3.25
N PHE A 122 8.39 15.27 -3.45
CA PHE A 122 7.79 13.96 -3.63
C PHE A 122 8.35 13.22 -4.86
N ILE A 123 8.48 13.90 -5.99
CA ILE A 123 9.03 13.30 -7.21
C ILE A 123 10.49 12.90 -7.05
N SER A 124 11.25 13.62 -6.22
CA SER A 124 12.66 13.33 -5.99
C SER A 124 12.91 11.91 -5.46
N VAL A 125 11.89 11.32 -4.80
CA VAL A 125 11.92 9.94 -4.29
C VAL A 125 12.09 8.91 -5.42
N PHE A 126 11.64 9.22 -6.64
CA PHE A 126 11.73 8.32 -7.79
C PHE A 126 12.98 8.52 -8.64
N LYS A 127 13.93 9.40 -8.24
CA LYS A 127 15.14 9.67 -9.03
C LYS A 127 16.10 8.50 -9.08
N GLU A 128 16.18 7.72 -8.00
CA GLU A 128 16.95 6.48 -8.01
C GLU A 128 16.33 5.47 -8.97
N GLU A 129 17.17 4.60 -9.52
CA GLU A 129 16.74 3.53 -10.42
C GLU A 129 15.65 2.67 -9.75
N ILE A 130 14.50 2.55 -10.42
CA ILE A 130 13.42 1.64 -10.00
C ILE A 130 13.67 0.27 -10.61
N LYS A 131 13.67 -0.76 -9.77
CA LYS A 131 13.85 -2.16 -10.15
C LYS A 131 12.62 -2.98 -9.83
N GLU A 132 12.49 -4.10 -10.52
CA GLU A 132 11.55 -5.14 -10.13
C GLU A 132 11.88 -5.64 -8.72
N GLY A 133 10.87 -5.81 -7.89
CA GLY A 133 10.99 -6.11 -6.46
C GLY A 133 11.12 -4.88 -5.56
N ASP A 134 11.31 -3.67 -6.11
CA ASP A 134 11.32 -2.46 -5.27
C ASP A 134 9.93 -2.24 -4.62
N ILE A 135 9.96 -1.84 -3.36
CA ILE A 135 8.76 -1.52 -2.57
C ILE A 135 8.79 -0.03 -2.22
N TYR A 136 7.70 0.67 -2.55
CA TYR A 136 7.47 2.05 -2.11
C TYR A 136 6.34 2.09 -1.11
N ASP A 137 6.56 2.73 0.03
CA ASP A 137 5.49 3.08 0.96
C ASP A 137 5.31 4.59 1.00
N LEU A 138 4.07 5.04 0.79
CA LEU A 138 3.65 6.42 0.89
C LEU A 138 2.72 6.51 2.10
N ILE A 139 3.20 7.02 3.21
CA ILE A 139 2.53 6.99 4.51
C ILE A 139 2.11 8.41 4.88
N TYR A 140 0.81 8.64 4.91
CA TYR A 140 0.25 9.90 5.39
C TYR A 140 0.10 9.88 6.91
N VAL A 141 0.62 10.92 7.56
CA VAL A 141 0.46 11.19 8.98
C VAL A 141 -0.13 12.61 9.13
N PRO A 142 -1.34 12.76 9.71
CA PRO A 142 -1.95 14.05 9.98
C PRO A 142 -1.00 15.03 10.68
N GLY A 143 -0.97 16.27 10.21
CA GLY A 143 -0.09 17.32 10.72
C GLY A 143 1.40 17.19 10.36
N LYS A 144 1.87 16.04 9.85
CA LYS A 144 3.24 15.86 9.36
C LYS A 144 3.32 15.85 7.83
N GLY A 145 2.32 15.28 7.15
CA GLY A 145 2.30 15.13 5.70
C GLY A 145 2.54 13.69 5.26
N VAL A 146 3.05 13.53 4.05
CA VAL A 146 3.33 12.21 3.45
C VAL A 146 4.82 11.90 3.58
N GLU A 147 5.13 10.80 4.25
CA GLU A 147 6.45 10.21 4.30
C GLU A 147 6.58 9.17 3.19
N VAL A 148 7.73 9.10 2.54
CA VAL A 148 7.95 8.11 1.49
C VAL A 148 9.19 7.31 1.78
N SER A 149 9.10 5.98 1.63
CA SER A 149 10.25 5.09 1.72
C SER A 149 10.38 4.22 0.48
N LYS A 150 11.62 3.82 0.19
CA LYS A 150 11.96 2.81 -0.82
C LYS A 150 12.71 1.68 -0.11
N ASN A 151 12.21 0.45 -0.19
CA ASN A 151 12.82 -0.72 0.44
C ASN A 151 13.09 -0.54 1.95
N ASN A 152 12.15 0.13 2.66
CA ASN A 152 12.23 0.52 4.07
C ASN A 152 13.26 1.63 4.40
N GLU A 153 13.89 2.25 3.41
CA GLU A 153 14.75 3.41 3.60
C GLU A 153 13.94 4.69 3.35
N SER A 154 13.88 5.57 4.35
CA SER A 154 13.18 6.86 4.26
C SER A 154 13.79 7.76 3.19
N ARG A 155 12.94 8.42 2.38
CA ARG A 155 13.33 9.26 1.24
C ARG A 155 12.79 10.70 1.32
N SER A 156 11.69 10.92 2.04
CA SER A 156 11.13 12.24 2.36
C SER A 156 10.30 12.17 3.62
#